data_AF-A0AAQ1RVJ0-F1
#
_entry.id   AF-A0AAQ1RVJ0-F1
#
_cell.length_a   1.000
_cell.length_b   1.000
_cell.length_c   1.000
_cell.angle_alpha   90.00
_cell.angle_beta   90.00
_cell.angle_gamma   90.00
#
_symmetry.space_group_name_H-M   'P 1'
#
loop_
_entity.id
_entity.type
_entity.pdbx_description
1 polymer ?
#
loop_
_entity_poly.entity_id
_entity_poly.type
_entity_poly.pdbx_seq_one_letter_code
_entity_poly.pdbx_strand_id
1 'polypeptide(L)'
;MPFSEQTKLTAKRKSNFRCVVCGEPFVEVHHIKPQHEGGDDTLDNAVPLCARCHDLFGENPAKRKQIREMRDHYYQQVESMTASGILDRGLSDSAYTALESEKVAIYHVVYEDEDFDTSACILMDLAAEAQRAHPGKKRVLYLDIDGHRNPAGGFDRDMLELQKEFLIFLMQYISEAHTPLIHLKNSRPQNDDLPDQLFVQDGDRGIIRYLGDDAKTLITMAKQEEKPIEWRFLTGCKKTSGPCASFAHWTSSLFARLPSLLWSPKTAPWSSAPGGIFAA
;
A
#
# COMPACT_ATOMS: atom_id res chain seq x y z
N MET A 1 -8.45 28.49 19.12
CA MET A 1 -7.91 27.23 19.69
C MET A 1 -8.58 26.05 18.99
N PRO A 2 -7.85 25.07 18.44
CA PRO A 2 -8.53 23.96 17.75
C PRO A 2 -9.43 23.16 18.71
N PHE A 3 -10.51 22.56 18.19
CA PHE A 3 -11.34 21.59 18.94
C PHE A 3 -10.47 20.56 19.66
N SER A 4 -10.90 20.06 20.82
CA SER A 4 -10.25 18.92 21.47
C SER A 4 -10.35 17.67 20.58
N GLU A 5 -9.36 16.77 20.68
CA GLU A 5 -9.38 15.51 19.92
C GLU A 5 -10.62 14.66 20.23
N GLN A 6 -11.11 14.71 21.47
CA GLN A 6 -12.35 14.04 21.87
C GLN A 6 -13.57 14.60 21.12
N THR A 7 -13.69 15.93 21.01
CA THR A 7 -14.78 16.58 20.27
C THR A 7 -14.72 16.22 18.79
N LYS A 8 -13.53 16.26 18.18
CA LYS A 8 -13.33 15.89 16.78
C LYS A 8 -13.73 14.44 16.52
N LEU A 9 -13.25 13.52 17.34
CA LEU A 9 -13.56 12.09 17.22
C LEU A 9 -15.05 11.80 17.42
N THR A 10 -15.69 12.49 18.38
CA THR A 10 -17.12 12.34 18.64
C THR A 10 -17.96 12.83 17.45
N ALA A 11 -17.61 13.98 16.87
CA ALA A 11 -18.27 14.49 15.67
C ALA A 11 -18.12 13.53 14.48
N LYS A 12 -16.91 12.99 14.26
CA LYS A 12 -16.62 12.00 13.21
C LYS A 12 -17.41 10.71 13.40
N ARG A 13 -17.49 10.19 14.63
CA ARG A 13 -18.26 8.97 14.94
C ARG A 13 -19.76 9.16 14.68
N LYS A 14 -20.32 10.31 15.06
CA LYS A 14 -21.74 10.63 14.79
C LYS A 14 -22.07 10.69 13.30
N SER A 15 -21.12 11.07 12.44
CA SER A 15 -21.28 11.01 10.98
C SER A 15 -20.80 9.71 10.34
N ASN A 16 -20.48 8.67 11.11
CA ASN A 16 -19.85 7.45 10.60
C ASN A 16 -18.64 7.74 9.68
N PHE A 17 -17.82 8.73 10.06
CA PHE A 17 -16.63 9.20 9.35
C PHE A 17 -16.89 9.75 7.93
N ARG A 18 -18.11 10.23 7.67
CA ARG A 18 -18.52 10.79 6.38
C ARG A 18 -18.89 12.27 6.47
N CYS A 19 -18.81 12.93 5.32
CA CYS A 19 -19.21 14.33 5.15
C CYS A 19 -20.72 14.45 5.32
N VAL A 20 -21.18 15.36 6.19
CA VAL A 20 -22.63 15.52 6.45
C VAL A 20 -23.40 16.14 5.28
N VAL A 21 -22.69 16.70 4.29
CA VAL A 21 -23.29 17.33 3.10
C VAL A 21 -23.39 16.35 1.95
N CYS A 22 -22.34 15.57 1.67
CA CYS A 22 -22.27 14.71 0.48
C CYS A 22 -21.99 13.23 0.74
N GLY A 23 -21.75 12.82 1.99
CA GLY A 23 -21.51 11.41 2.35
C GLY A 23 -20.13 10.84 2.01
N GLU A 24 -19.26 11.63 1.37
CA GLU A 24 -17.89 11.22 1.03
C GLU A 24 -17.01 11.02 2.29
N PRO A 25 -16.04 10.09 2.28
CA PRO A 25 -15.09 9.87 3.37
C PRO A 25 -14.01 10.98 3.43
N PHE A 26 -13.05 10.82 4.34
CA PHE A 26 -11.94 11.76 4.58
C PHE A 26 -12.40 13.17 5.02
N VAL A 27 -12.96 13.24 6.22
CA VAL A 27 -13.53 14.47 6.79
C VAL A 27 -12.63 15.19 7.80
N GLU A 28 -12.61 16.50 7.68
CA GLU A 28 -12.10 17.44 8.69
C GLU A 28 -13.28 18.02 9.48
N VAL A 29 -13.02 18.40 10.74
CA VAL A 29 -14.06 18.91 11.65
C VAL A 29 -13.99 20.43 11.65
N HIS A 30 -15.00 21.03 11.04
CA HIS A 30 -15.13 22.48 10.87
C HIS A 30 -15.97 23.10 11.98
N HIS A 31 -15.71 24.38 12.31
CA HIS A 31 -16.54 25.18 13.22
C HIS A 31 -17.70 25.83 12.46
N ILE A 32 -18.96 25.48 12.75
CA ILE A 32 -20.13 26.09 12.10
C ILE A 32 -20.11 27.63 12.26
N LYS A 33 -19.81 28.10 13.48
CA LYS A 33 -19.45 29.50 13.75
C LYS A 33 -17.94 29.54 14.03
N PRO A 34 -17.13 30.21 13.20
CA PRO A 34 -15.69 30.32 13.42
C PRO A 34 -15.35 30.98 14.76
N GLN A 35 -14.21 30.60 15.32
CA GLN A 35 -13.78 31.10 16.62
C GLN A 35 -13.52 32.61 16.65
N HIS A 36 -13.03 33.18 15.55
CA HIS A 36 -12.78 34.62 15.45
C HIS A 36 -14.09 35.45 15.52
N GLU A 37 -15.25 34.81 15.31
CA GLU A 37 -16.57 35.41 15.52
C GLU A 37 -17.19 35.05 16.88
N GLY A 38 -16.42 34.42 17.78
CA GLY A 38 -16.91 33.92 19.07
C GLY A 38 -17.71 32.62 18.94
N GLY A 39 -17.26 31.71 18.07
CA GLY A 39 -17.69 30.31 18.07
C GLY A 39 -16.97 29.51 19.16
N ASP A 40 -17.72 28.65 19.83
CA ASP A 40 -17.26 27.80 20.91
C ASP A 40 -16.69 26.46 20.39
N ASP A 41 -15.81 25.83 21.18
CA ASP A 41 -15.18 24.54 20.85
C ASP A 41 -16.02 23.34 21.30
N THR A 42 -17.34 23.43 21.11
CA THR A 42 -18.30 22.41 21.52
C THR A 42 -18.70 21.50 20.36
N LEU A 43 -19.21 20.32 20.68
CA LEU A 43 -19.73 19.39 19.67
C LEU A 43 -20.87 20.00 18.84
N ASP A 44 -21.67 20.88 19.45
CA ASP A 44 -22.79 21.55 18.78
C ASP A 44 -22.33 22.59 17.75
N ASN A 45 -21.09 23.05 17.84
CA ASN A 45 -20.46 23.90 16.84
C ASN A 45 -19.54 23.13 15.88
N ALA A 46 -19.36 21.84 16.07
CA ALA A 46 -18.53 20.99 15.22
C ALA A 46 -19.35 20.40 14.06
N VAL A 47 -18.76 20.35 12.86
CA VAL A 47 -19.35 19.71 11.68
C VAL A 47 -18.29 18.97 10.82
N PRO A 48 -18.44 17.65 10.58
CA PRO A 48 -17.55 16.90 9.70
C PRO A 48 -17.82 17.17 8.21
N LEU A 49 -16.83 17.68 7.47
CA LEU A 49 -16.91 18.01 6.04
C LEU A 49 -15.70 17.44 5.29
N CYS A 50 -15.90 17.01 4.03
CA CYS A 50 -14.78 16.74 3.12
C CYS A 50 -14.18 18.06 2.61
N ALA A 51 -12.96 18.05 2.08
CA ALA A 51 -12.26 19.26 1.61
C ALA A 51 -13.13 20.13 0.67
N ARG A 52 -13.81 19.50 -0.30
CA ARG A 52 -14.70 20.23 -1.23
C ARG A 52 -15.84 20.94 -0.52
N CYS A 53 -16.53 20.26 0.41
CA CYS A 53 -17.65 20.87 1.12
C CYS A 53 -17.17 21.88 2.17
N HIS A 54 -15.99 21.66 2.75
CA HIS A 54 -15.33 22.60 3.64
C HIS A 54 -15.19 23.98 2.98
N ASP A 55 -14.70 24.03 1.75
CA ASP A 55 -14.52 25.31 1.02
C ASP A 55 -15.85 25.96 0.61
N LEU A 56 -16.85 25.16 0.20
CA LEU A 56 -18.13 25.67 -0.29
C LEU A 56 -19.07 26.21 0.81
N PHE A 57 -18.87 25.73 2.04
CA PHE A 57 -19.80 25.93 3.15
C PHE A 57 -19.14 26.55 4.37
N GLY A 58 -17.89 26.19 4.70
CA GLY A 58 -17.28 26.46 5.99
C GLY A 58 -17.23 27.94 6.36
N GLU A 59 -16.74 28.79 5.45
CA GLU A 59 -16.58 30.22 5.76
C GLU A 59 -17.83 31.07 5.46
N ASN A 60 -18.95 30.48 5.00
CA ASN A 60 -20.10 31.25 4.55
C ASN A 60 -21.13 31.48 5.67
N PRO A 61 -21.29 32.71 6.22
CA PRO A 61 -22.19 32.97 7.34
C PRO A 61 -23.66 32.70 7.01
N ALA A 62 -24.07 32.92 5.76
CA ALA A 62 -25.45 32.73 5.31
C ALA A 62 -25.86 31.24 5.28
N LYS A 63 -24.89 30.33 5.20
CA LYS A 63 -25.14 28.88 5.11
C LYS A 63 -25.03 28.16 6.46
N ARG A 64 -24.66 28.83 7.55
CA ARG A 64 -24.47 28.20 8.87
C ARG A 64 -25.69 27.44 9.38
N LYS A 65 -26.88 28.04 9.20
CA LYS A 65 -28.16 27.40 9.53
C LYS A 65 -28.34 26.12 8.71
N GLN A 66 -28.14 26.21 7.40
CA GLN A 66 -28.27 25.08 6.48
C GLN A 66 -27.31 23.94 6.84
N ILE A 67 -26.04 24.24 7.13
CA ILE A 67 -25.03 23.23 7.51
C ILE A 67 -25.41 22.54 8.81
N ARG A 68 -25.92 23.30 9.79
CA ARG A 68 -26.38 22.75 11.06
C ARG A 68 -27.57 21.79 10.86
N GLU A 69 -28.56 22.20 10.08
CA GLU A 69 -29.73 21.37 9.76
C GLU A 69 -29.34 20.10 8.99
N MET A 70 -28.45 20.21 7.99
CA MET A 70 -27.93 19.05 7.25
C MET A 70 -27.16 18.10 8.17
N ARG A 71 -26.32 18.63 9.07
CA ARG A 71 -25.60 17.83 10.07
C ARG A 71 -26.54 17.07 10.97
N ASP A 72 -27.52 17.75 11.55
CA ASP A 72 -28.44 17.15 12.52
C ASP A 72 -29.30 16.06 11.87
N HIS A 73 -29.79 16.32 10.66
CA HIS A 73 -30.50 15.31 9.85
C HIS A 73 -29.60 14.12 9.50
N TYR A 74 -28.35 14.36 9.10
CA TYR A 74 -27.40 13.28 8.79
C TYR A 74 -27.10 12.41 10.03
N TYR A 75 -26.94 13.01 11.19
CA TYR A 75 -26.77 12.27 12.45
C TYR A 75 -27.98 11.39 12.76
N GLN A 76 -29.19 11.90 12.59
CA GLN A 76 -30.42 11.10 12.75
C GLN A 76 -30.48 9.94 11.76
N GLN A 77 -30.08 10.16 10.50
CA GLN A 77 -30.02 9.09 9.51
C GLN A 77 -29.02 8.00 9.92
N VAL A 78 -27.79 8.37 10.30
CA VAL A 78 -26.77 7.42 10.77
C VAL A 78 -27.26 6.66 12.00
N GLU A 79 -27.87 7.34 12.95
CA GLU A 79 -28.46 6.72 14.15
C GLU A 79 -29.57 5.72 13.76
N SER A 80 -30.47 6.10 12.86
CA SER A 80 -31.55 5.23 12.37
C SER A 80 -31.02 4.00 11.62
N MET A 81 -29.99 4.17 10.79
CA MET A 81 -29.37 3.07 10.05
C MET A 81 -28.60 2.14 10.98
N THR A 82 -27.96 2.69 12.01
CA THR A 82 -27.27 1.90 13.05
C THR A 82 -28.28 1.11 13.87
N ALA A 83 -29.37 1.75 14.32
CA ALA A 83 -30.45 1.10 15.07
C ALA A 83 -31.18 0.02 14.26
N SER A 84 -31.28 0.21 12.93
CA SER A 84 -31.87 -0.76 12.01
C SER A 84 -30.90 -1.89 11.60
N GLY A 85 -29.66 -1.89 12.09
CA GLY A 85 -28.64 -2.87 11.71
C GLY A 85 -28.13 -2.75 10.27
N ILE A 86 -28.50 -1.69 9.56
CA ILE A 86 -28.01 -1.39 8.20
C ILE A 86 -26.54 -0.92 8.28
N LEU A 87 -26.22 -0.14 9.30
CA LEU A 87 -24.85 0.16 9.72
C LEU A 87 -24.49 -0.73 10.91
N ASP A 88 -24.64 -2.05 10.77
CA ASP A 88 -24.11 -2.97 11.77
C ASP A 88 -22.60 -2.75 11.91
N ARG A 89 -22.16 -2.48 13.14
CA ARG A 89 -20.75 -2.22 13.51
C ARG A 89 -19.96 -3.50 13.66
N GLY A 90 -20.28 -4.52 12.88
CA GLY A 90 -19.38 -5.62 12.56
C GLY A 90 -18.87 -5.42 11.15
N LEU A 91 -17.59 -5.10 10.97
CA LEU A 91 -16.90 -5.70 9.83
C LEU A 91 -17.13 -7.21 10.02
N SER A 92 -17.99 -7.81 9.20
CA SER A 92 -18.24 -9.24 9.30
C SER A 92 -16.90 -9.97 9.16
N ASP A 93 -16.76 -11.16 9.74
CA ASP A 93 -15.60 -12.00 9.48
C ASP A 93 -15.36 -12.15 7.96
N SER A 94 -16.42 -12.14 7.16
CA SER A 94 -16.33 -12.12 5.69
C SER A 94 -15.83 -10.81 5.08
N ALA A 95 -16.05 -9.66 5.72
CA ALA A 95 -15.47 -8.37 5.30
C ALA A 95 -14.01 -8.26 5.73
N TYR A 96 -13.61 -8.87 6.85
CA TYR A 96 -12.21 -9.01 7.25
C TYR A 96 -11.46 -10.00 6.34
N THR A 97 -12.05 -11.14 5.98
CA THR A 97 -11.51 -12.08 4.98
C THR A 97 -11.53 -11.48 3.57
N ALA A 98 -12.45 -10.56 3.26
CA ALA A 98 -12.43 -9.80 2.00
C ALA A 98 -11.41 -8.64 2.01
N LEU A 99 -10.95 -8.22 3.20
CA LEU A 99 -9.84 -7.28 3.41
C LEU A 99 -8.50 -7.99 3.61
N GLU A 100 -8.47 -9.31 3.79
CA GLU A 100 -7.26 -10.06 3.48
C GLU A 100 -7.04 -9.96 1.99
N SER A 101 -6.22 -9.00 1.55
CA SER A 101 -5.87 -8.96 0.15
C SER A 101 -5.27 -10.29 -0.26
N GLU A 102 -5.46 -10.64 -1.53
CA GLU A 102 -4.74 -11.74 -2.18
C GLU A 102 -3.20 -11.54 -2.12
N LYS A 103 -2.75 -10.42 -1.57
CA LYS A 103 -1.37 -9.99 -1.54
C LYS A 103 -0.89 -9.74 -0.11
N VAL A 104 0.41 -9.66 0.04
CA VAL A 104 1.11 -9.30 1.26
C VAL A 104 2.13 -8.24 0.87
N ALA A 105 2.10 -7.11 1.56
CA ALA A 105 3.10 -6.06 1.35
C ALA A 105 4.34 -6.36 2.19
N ILE A 106 5.49 -6.34 1.53
CA ILE A 106 6.82 -6.32 2.12
C ILE A 106 7.33 -4.90 1.97
N TYR A 107 7.63 -4.22 3.07
CA TYR A 107 8.21 -2.88 3.06
C TYR A 107 9.58 -2.88 3.70
N HIS A 108 10.57 -2.31 2.99
CA HIS A 108 11.92 -2.11 3.50
C HIS A 108 12.46 -0.75 3.07
N VAL A 109 13.18 -0.09 3.97
CA VAL A 109 13.94 1.13 3.67
C VAL A 109 15.41 0.79 3.87
N VAL A 110 16.21 0.91 2.81
CA VAL A 110 17.66 0.75 2.91
C VAL A 110 18.27 2.05 3.43
N TYR A 111 18.91 1.99 4.59
CA TYR A 111 19.62 3.13 5.19
C TYR A 111 21.12 3.09 4.88
N GLU A 112 21.82 4.21 5.10
CA GLU A 112 23.25 4.40 4.77
C GLU A 112 24.23 3.39 5.37
N ASP A 113 23.84 2.68 6.43
CA ASP A 113 24.63 1.65 7.09
C ASP A 113 24.43 0.23 6.52
N GLU A 114 23.50 0.07 5.56
CA GLU A 114 23.26 -1.18 4.85
C GLU A 114 24.03 -1.22 3.52
N ASP A 115 24.93 -2.18 3.36
CA ASP A 115 25.56 -2.46 2.07
C ASP A 115 24.69 -3.37 1.18
N PHE A 116 25.18 -3.68 -0.03
CA PHE A 116 24.50 -4.59 -0.94
C PHE A 116 24.16 -5.94 -0.31
N ASP A 117 25.14 -6.57 0.35
CA ASP A 117 25.00 -7.92 0.91
C ASP A 117 23.95 -7.95 2.03
N THR A 118 24.02 -6.97 2.92
CA THR A 118 23.07 -6.80 4.03
C THR A 118 21.66 -6.59 3.50
N SER A 119 21.49 -5.68 2.54
CA SER A 119 20.20 -5.39 1.92
C SER A 119 19.61 -6.62 1.20
N ALA A 120 20.44 -7.33 0.43
CA ALA A 120 20.02 -8.52 -0.32
C ALA A 120 19.53 -9.63 0.62
N CYS A 121 20.23 -9.86 1.74
CA CYS A 121 19.84 -10.84 2.75
C CYS A 121 18.51 -10.45 3.41
N ILE A 122 18.37 -9.18 3.85
CA ILE A 122 17.12 -8.68 4.45
C ILE A 122 15.93 -8.88 3.50
N LEU A 123 16.08 -8.54 2.22
CA LEU A 123 15.00 -8.69 1.25
C LEU A 123 14.57 -10.15 1.05
N MET A 124 15.52 -11.09 1.05
CA MET A 124 15.19 -12.52 0.98
C MET A 124 14.54 -13.02 2.27
N ASP A 125 15.06 -12.61 3.42
CA ASP A 125 14.51 -12.98 4.73
C ASP A 125 13.07 -12.51 4.87
N LEU A 126 12.79 -11.26 4.47
CA LEU A 126 11.44 -10.71 4.45
C LEU A 126 10.52 -11.45 3.48
N ALA A 127 11.02 -11.86 2.30
CA ALA A 127 10.25 -12.64 1.35
C ALA A 127 9.94 -14.07 1.86
N ALA A 128 10.87 -14.68 2.58
CA ALA A 128 10.72 -15.99 3.19
C ALA A 128 9.78 -15.93 4.40
N GLU A 129 9.91 -14.91 5.24
CA GLU A 129 9.01 -14.65 6.36
C GLU A 129 7.58 -14.39 5.86
N ALA A 130 7.40 -13.58 4.82
CA ALA A 130 6.09 -13.34 4.21
C ALA A 130 5.45 -14.65 3.71
N GLN A 131 6.22 -15.56 3.12
CA GLN A 131 5.72 -16.87 2.70
C GLN A 131 5.37 -17.77 3.89
N ARG A 132 6.18 -17.79 4.95
CA ARG A 132 5.88 -18.57 6.17
C ARG A 132 4.62 -18.06 6.87
N ALA A 133 4.49 -16.74 6.98
CA ALA A 133 3.35 -16.09 7.63
C ALA A 133 2.07 -16.16 6.78
N HIS A 134 2.20 -16.12 5.45
CA HIS A 134 1.09 -16.07 4.51
C HIS A 134 1.30 -16.97 3.29
N PRO A 135 1.23 -18.31 3.46
CA PRO A 135 1.55 -19.25 2.40
C PRO A 135 0.73 -19.04 1.13
N GLY A 136 1.40 -18.88 0.00
CA GLY A 136 0.78 -18.78 -1.33
C GLY A 136 0.11 -17.44 -1.63
N LYS A 137 0.14 -16.47 -0.69
CA LYS A 137 -0.29 -15.10 -1.00
C LYS A 137 0.75 -14.43 -1.91
N LYS A 138 0.28 -13.56 -2.80
CA LYS A 138 1.16 -12.80 -3.70
C LYS A 138 1.99 -11.81 -2.88
N ARG A 139 3.30 -11.80 -3.03
CA ARG A 139 4.19 -10.90 -2.29
C ARG A 139 4.47 -9.65 -3.12
N VAL A 140 4.30 -8.47 -2.54
CA VAL A 140 4.54 -7.18 -3.21
C VAL A 140 5.61 -6.42 -2.43
N LEU A 141 6.75 -6.17 -3.07
CA LEU A 141 7.84 -5.42 -2.46
C LEU A 141 7.66 -3.92 -2.69
N TYR A 142 7.81 -3.15 -1.63
CA TYR A 142 8.00 -1.71 -1.63
C TYR A 142 9.36 -1.44 -0.99
N LEU A 143 10.30 -0.95 -1.79
CA LEU A 143 11.66 -0.66 -1.37
C LEU A 143 11.89 0.84 -1.48
N ASP A 144 12.27 1.49 -0.40
CA ASP A 144 12.82 2.84 -0.42
C ASP A 144 14.32 2.79 -0.10
N ILE A 145 15.06 3.81 -0.55
CA ILE A 145 16.51 3.90 -0.32
C ILE A 145 16.83 5.33 0.13
N ASP A 146 17.18 5.45 1.40
CA ASP A 146 17.63 6.68 2.04
C ASP A 146 19.16 6.75 1.99
N GLY A 147 19.73 7.88 1.55
CA GLY A 147 21.18 7.99 1.35
C GLY A 147 21.71 7.25 0.10
N HIS A 148 22.87 6.58 0.17
CA HIS A 148 23.46 5.85 -0.97
C HIS A 148 23.55 6.63 -2.28
N ARG A 149 24.08 7.86 -2.22
CA ARG A 149 24.23 8.72 -3.41
C ARG A 149 25.69 8.88 -3.81
N ASN A 150 25.95 8.83 -5.11
CA ASN A 150 27.23 9.19 -5.69
C ASN A 150 27.36 10.73 -5.84
N PRO A 151 28.57 11.28 -6.11
CA PRO A 151 28.76 12.72 -6.26
C PRO A 151 27.96 13.40 -7.37
N ALA A 152 27.44 12.64 -8.34
CA ALA A 152 26.56 13.14 -9.39
C ALA A 152 25.07 13.14 -8.99
N GLY A 153 24.75 12.73 -7.76
CA GLY A 153 23.39 12.68 -7.21
C GLY A 153 22.59 11.43 -7.58
N GLY A 154 23.17 10.50 -8.35
CA GLY A 154 22.57 9.19 -8.61
C GLY A 154 22.82 8.21 -7.46
N PHE A 155 22.19 7.04 -7.51
CA PHE A 155 22.51 5.96 -6.57
C PHE A 155 23.97 5.51 -6.74
N ASP A 156 24.59 5.08 -5.65
CA ASP A 156 25.90 4.42 -5.70
C ASP A 156 25.83 3.06 -6.43
N ARG A 157 26.99 2.41 -6.59
CA ARG A 157 27.09 1.17 -7.35
C ARG A 157 26.23 0.06 -6.72
N ASP A 158 26.25 -0.05 -5.41
CA ASP A 158 25.60 -1.13 -4.66
C ASP A 158 24.07 -1.01 -4.76
N MET A 159 23.53 0.21 -4.61
CA MET A 159 22.09 0.43 -4.74
C MET A 159 21.59 0.40 -6.19
N LEU A 160 22.48 0.63 -7.17
CA LEU A 160 22.18 0.35 -8.58
C LEU A 160 22.11 -1.15 -8.84
N GLU A 161 23.07 -1.92 -8.32
CA GLU A 161 23.14 -3.38 -8.45
C GLU A 161 21.93 -4.05 -7.77
N LEU A 162 21.57 -3.60 -6.57
CA LEU A 162 20.39 -4.08 -5.84
C LEU A 162 19.09 -3.88 -6.65
N GLN A 163 18.88 -2.68 -7.19
CA GLN A 163 17.64 -2.35 -7.91
C GLN A 163 17.56 -2.94 -9.33
N LYS A 164 18.69 -3.16 -10.01
CA LYS A 164 18.71 -3.58 -11.43
C LYS A 164 19.05 -5.05 -11.63
N GLU A 165 19.90 -5.62 -10.79
CA GLU A 165 20.42 -6.98 -10.99
C GLU A 165 19.78 -7.93 -9.99
N PHE A 166 19.95 -7.65 -8.69
CA PHE A 166 19.39 -8.50 -7.64
C PHE A 166 17.86 -8.53 -7.68
N LEU A 167 17.21 -7.39 -7.94
CA LEU A 167 15.76 -7.33 -8.03
C LEU A 167 15.20 -8.30 -9.09
N ILE A 168 15.87 -8.46 -10.24
CA ILE A 168 15.44 -9.40 -11.29
C ILE A 168 15.48 -10.84 -10.80
N PHE A 169 16.49 -11.20 -10.00
CA PHE A 169 16.55 -12.49 -9.33
C PHE A 169 15.41 -12.63 -8.32
N LEU A 170 15.24 -11.64 -7.43
CA LEU A 170 14.20 -11.64 -6.40
C LEU A 170 12.79 -11.74 -6.99
N MET A 171 12.56 -11.21 -8.21
CA MET A 171 11.27 -11.28 -8.90
C MET A 171 10.73 -12.71 -9.02
N GLN A 172 11.54 -13.76 -8.96
CA GLN A 172 11.00 -15.13 -8.98
C GLN A 172 10.18 -15.46 -7.72
N TYR A 173 10.43 -14.77 -6.61
CA TYR A 173 9.79 -15.01 -5.31
C TYR A 173 8.72 -13.95 -4.95
N ILE A 174 8.61 -12.88 -5.73
CA ILE A 174 7.63 -11.82 -5.52
C ILE A 174 6.79 -11.58 -6.77
N SER A 175 5.59 -11.06 -6.59
CA SER A 175 4.64 -10.78 -7.67
C SER A 175 4.80 -9.39 -8.27
N GLU A 176 5.18 -8.40 -7.47
CA GLU A 176 5.30 -6.99 -7.86
C GLU A 176 6.42 -6.35 -7.01
N ALA A 177 7.14 -5.38 -7.57
CA ALA A 177 8.16 -4.61 -6.88
C ALA A 177 8.08 -3.14 -7.25
N HIS A 178 8.15 -2.27 -6.24
CA HIS A 178 8.21 -0.82 -6.36
C HIS A 178 9.50 -0.35 -5.73
N THR A 179 10.40 0.21 -6.53
CA THR A 179 11.68 0.77 -6.10
C THR A 179 11.83 2.19 -6.65
N PRO A 180 12.78 3.02 -6.16
CA PRO A 180 12.97 4.38 -6.66
C PRO A 180 13.29 4.45 -8.16
N LEU A 181 14.00 3.46 -8.70
CA LEU A 181 14.38 3.43 -10.13
C LEU A 181 13.40 2.67 -11.01
N ILE A 182 12.71 1.67 -10.50
CA ILE A 182 11.91 0.77 -11.33
C ILE A 182 10.67 0.22 -10.62
N HIS A 183 9.59 0.10 -11.38
CA HIS A 183 8.39 -0.64 -10.99
C HIS A 183 8.26 -1.87 -11.88
N LEU A 184 8.23 -3.06 -11.26
CA LEU A 184 8.15 -4.34 -11.95
C LEU A 184 6.92 -5.11 -11.50
N LYS A 185 6.29 -5.80 -12.45
CA LYS A 185 5.24 -6.78 -12.20
C LYS A 185 5.66 -8.11 -12.81
N ASN A 186 5.70 -9.15 -11.99
CA ASN A 186 6.00 -10.50 -12.43
C ASN A 186 4.80 -11.06 -13.20
N SER A 187 5.02 -11.37 -14.47
CA SER A 187 4.03 -12.05 -15.31
C SER A 187 4.10 -13.58 -15.20
N ARG A 188 5.13 -14.11 -14.52
CA ARG A 188 5.29 -15.54 -14.25
C ARG A 188 4.66 -15.91 -12.90
N PRO A 189 4.34 -17.19 -12.69
CA PRO A 189 3.96 -17.68 -11.36
C PRO A 189 5.04 -17.36 -10.33
N GLN A 190 4.61 -16.92 -9.15
CA GLN A 190 5.48 -16.70 -8.00
C GLN A 190 5.99 -18.06 -7.50
N ASN A 191 7.29 -18.16 -7.22
CA ASN A 191 7.89 -19.31 -6.57
C ASN A 191 7.73 -19.20 -5.05
N ASP A 192 7.12 -20.22 -4.46
CA ASP A 192 6.86 -20.33 -3.03
C ASP A 192 7.92 -21.16 -2.28
N ASP A 193 8.84 -21.80 -3.01
CA ASP A 193 9.98 -22.55 -2.47
C ASP A 193 11.20 -21.62 -2.33
N LEU A 194 11.22 -20.80 -1.27
CA LEU A 194 12.34 -19.92 -0.95
C LEU A 194 13.41 -20.66 -0.15
N PRO A 195 14.70 -20.34 -0.37
CA PRO A 195 15.78 -20.84 0.48
C PRO A 195 15.70 -20.26 1.89
N ASP A 196 16.15 -21.03 2.89
CA ASP A 196 16.20 -20.58 4.29
C ASP A 196 17.31 -19.54 4.55
N GLN A 197 18.35 -19.51 3.72
CA GLN A 197 19.47 -18.58 3.82
C GLN A 197 19.94 -18.12 2.44
N LEU A 198 20.32 -16.84 2.35
CA LEU A 198 21.03 -16.29 1.20
C LEU A 198 22.53 -16.27 1.48
N PHE A 199 23.31 -16.87 0.59
CA PHE A 199 24.77 -16.71 0.57
C PHE A 199 25.15 -15.85 -0.62
N VAL A 200 25.73 -14.68 -0.37
CA VAL A 200 26.34 -13.86 -1.41
C VAL A 200 27.83 -14.20 -1.47
N GLN A 201 28.30 -14.64 -2.64
CA GLN A 201 29.72 -14.92 -2.84
C GLN A 201 30.25 -14.00 -3.93
N ASP A 202 31.28 -13.23 -3.57
CA ASP A 202 31.99 -12.36 -4.50
C ASP A 202 32.93 -13.22 -5.38
N GLY A 203 32.58 -13.40 -6.65
CA GLY A 203 33.41 -14.10 -7.60
C GLY A 203 34.39 -13.14 -8.29
N ASP A 204 35.63 -13.58 -8.56
CA ASP A 204 36.68 -12.85 -9.32
C ASP A 204 36.25 -12.36 -10.73
N ARG A 205 35.01 -12.62 -11.15
CA ARG A 205 34.39 -12.18 -12.41
C ARG A 205 33.03 -11.49 -12.24
N GLY A 206 32.67 -11.06 -11.02
CA GLY A 206 31.38 -10.47 -10.68
C GLY A 206 30.19 -11.40 -10.95
N ILE A 207 30.30 -12.62 -10.45
CA ILE A 207 29.26 -13.65 -10.50
C ILE A 207 28.85 -13.92 -9.06
N ILE A 208 27.61 -13.57 -8.69
CA ILE A 208 27.01 -13.98 -7.41
C ILE A 208 26.57 -15.45 -7.54
N ARG A 209 26.94 -16.29 -6.57
CA ARG A 209 26.58 -17.71 -6.49
C ARG A 209 25.72 -17.96 -5.27
N TYR A 210 24.54 -18.58 -5.46
CA TYR A 210 23.61 -18.95 -4.40
C TYR A 210 23.58 -20.47 -4.19
N LEU A 211 23.35 -20.93 -2.95
CA LEU A 211 23.14 -22.33 -2.60
C LEU A 211 21.76 -22.50 -1.96
N GLY A 212 20.93 -23.40 -2.49
CA GLY A 212 19.71 -23.88 -1.83
C GLY A 212 19.97 -25.02 -0.85
N ASP A 213 18.96 -25.40 -0.06
CA ASP A 213 19.05 -26.29 1.12
C ASP A 213 19.65 -27.68 0.87
N ASP A 214 19.76 -28.12 -0.38
CA ASP A 214 20.34 -29.40 -0.79
C ASP A 214 21.74 -29.30 -1.42
N ALA A 215 22.38 -28.12 -1.35
CA ALA A 215 23.74 -27.87 -1.86
C ALA A 215 23.96 -28.26 -3.34
N LYS A 216 22.89 -28.45 -4.12
CA LYS A 216 22.93 -29.01 -5.49
C LYS A 216 22.42 -28.08 -6.57
N THR A 217 21.74 -26.99 -6.23
CA THR A 217 21.25 -26.02 -7.20
C THR A 217 22.17 -24.80 -7.27
N LEU A 218 23.11 -24.82 -8.24
CA LEU A 218 23.96 -23.68 -8.60
C LEU A 218 23.23 -22.80 -9.61
N ILE A 219 22.74 -21.63 -9.19
CA ILE A 219 22.28 -20.59 -10.12
C ILE A 219 23.45 -19.63 -10.36
N THR A 220 23.89 -19.51 -11.61
CA THR A 220 25.00 -18.64 -12.02
C THR A 220 24.44 -17.41 -12.72
N MET A 221 24.63 -16.22 -12.14
CA MET A 221 24.39 -14.96 -12.87
C MET A 221 25.69 -14.56 -13.59
N ALA A 222 25.69 -14.60 -14.92
CA ALA A 222 26.82 -14.09 -15.69
C ALA A 222 26.70 -12.56 -15.82
N LYS A 223 27.71 -11.81 -15.35
CA LYS A 223 27.88 -10.39 -15.66
C LYS A 223 27.74 -10.17 -17.17
N GLN A 224 26.75 -9.39 -17.61
CA GLN A 224 26.75 -8.92 -19.00
C GLN A 224 27.78 -7.80 -19.11
N GLU A 225 28.73 -7.94 -20.04
CA GLU A 225 29.68 -6.87 -20.35
C GLU A 225 28.92 -5.58 -20.72
N GLU A 226 29.18 -4.50 -19.97
CA GLU A 226 28.61 -3.19 -20.21
C GLU A 226 28.94 -2.72 -21.63
N LYS A 227 27.93 -2.68 -22.52
CA LYS A 227 28.03 -1.86 -23.72
C LYS A 227 27.54 -0.45 -23.36
N PRO A 228 28.29 0.60 -23.74
CA PRO A 228 27.90 1.98 -23.42
C PRO A 228 26.55 2.30 -24.08
N ILE A 229 25.64 2.86 -23.29
CA ILE A 229 24.31 3.27 -23.72
C ILE A 229 24.45 4.48 -24.65
N GLU A 230 24.14 4.29 -25.93
CA GLU A 230 24.06 5.38 -26.92
C GLU A 230 22.72 6.13 -26.75
N TRP A 231 22.78 7.39 -26.30
CA TRP A 231 21.59 8.25 -26.17
C TRP A 231 21.15 8.78 -27.53
N ARG A 232 20.20 8.11 -28.20
CA ARG A 232 19.48 8.71 -29.34
C ARG A 232 18.27 9.50 -28.85
N PHE A 233 18.41 10.83 -28.80
CA PHE A 233 17.30 11.75 -28.69
C PHE A 233 16.38 11.61 -29.92
N LEU A 234 15.19 11.07 -29.74
CA LEU A 234 14.13 11.11 -30.75
C LEU A 234 13.28 12.36 -30.56
N THR A 235 13.71 13.47 -31.15
CA THR A 235 12.81 14.55 -31.54
C THR A 235 12.02 14.10 -32.77
N GLY A 236 10.69 14.06 -32.71
CA GLY A 236 9.90 13.88 -33.93
C GLY A 236 8.44 13.47 -33.74
N CYS A 237 7.59 14.42 -33.38
CA CYS A 237 6.15 14.34 -33.61
C CYS A 237 5.86 14.19 -35.11
N LYS A 238 5.12 13.15 -35.51
CA LYS A 238 4.28 13.18 -36.72
C LYS A 238 2.95 12.44 -36.47
N LYS A 239 1.88 13.22 -36.62
CA LYS A 239 0.47 12.80 -36.70
C LYS A 239 0.29 11.77 -37.82
N THR A 240 -0.55 10.75 -37.59
CA THR A 240 -1.51 10.26 -38.59
C THR A 240 -2.73 9.62 -37.92
N SER A 241 -3.87 9.93 -38.52
CA SER A 241 -5.27 9.56 -38.27
C SER A 241 -5.62 8.11 -38.64
N GLY A 242 -6.61 7.52 -37.95
CA GLY A 242 -7.49 6.48 -38.50
C GLY A 242 -7.77 5.27 -37.58
N PRO A 243 -9.04 4.81 -37.44
CA PRO A 243 -9.47 3.89 -36.39
C PRO A 243 -9.62 2.42 -36.87
N CYS A 244 -9.62 1.46 -35.94
CA CYS A 244 -10.25 0.15 -36.19
C CYS A 244 -10.95 -0.38 -34.92
N ALA A 245 -12.26 -0.60 -35.08
CA ALA A 245 -13.20 -1.36 -34.26
C ALA A 245 -12.83 -2.87 -34.29
N SER A 246 -13.43 -3.87 -33.62
CA SER A 246 -14.44 -4.10 -32.56
C SER A 246 -14.56 -5.65 -32.41
N PHE A 247 -15.30 -6.14 -31.40
CA PHE A 247 -15.88 -7.51 -31.22
C PHE A 247 -14.91 -8.65 -30.79
N ALA A 248 -15.26 -9.68 -29.98
CA ALA A 248 -16.51 -10.17 -29.37
C ALA A 248 -16.25 -11.08 -28.13
N HIS A 249 -17.34 -11.37 -27.40
CA HIS A 249 -17.55 -12.26 -26.23
C HIS A 249 -17.38 -13.78 -26.44
N TRP A 250 -17.29 -14.53 -25.32
CA TRP A 250 -17.98 -15.82 -24.93
C TRP A 250 -17.53 -16.20 -23.48
N THR A 251 -18.33 -16.28 -22.39
CA THR A 251 -19.28 -17.32 -21.86
C THR A 251 -18.65 -18.71 -21.66
N SER A 252 -18.71 -19.51 -20.56
CA SER A 252 -19.45 -19.52 -19.28
C SER A 252 -18.88 -20.59 -18.29
N SER A 253 -19.10 -20.38 -16.97
CA SER A 253 -19.49 -21.31 -15.86
C SER A 253 -18.80 -22.67 -15.58
N LEU A 254 -18.47 -22.95 -14.30
CA LEU A 254 -19.18 -23.93 -13.43
C LEU A 254 -18.61 -24.02 -11.98
N PHE A 255 -19.52 -24.37 -11.05
CA PHE A 255 -19.46 -24.48 -9.59
C PHE A 255 -18.72 -25.71 -9.03
N ALA A 256 -18.23 -25.66 -7.78
CA ALA A 256 -18.39 -26.71 -6.73
C ALA A 256 -17.96 -26.23 -5.31
N ARG A 257 -18.48 -26.91 -4.27
CA ARG A 257 -18.62 -26.53 -2.84
C ARG A 257 -17.51 -27.04 -1.88
N LEU A 258 -17.25 -26.26 -0.81
CA LEU A 258 -16.97 -26.48 0.66
C LEU A 258 -16.78 -27.92 1.23
N PRO A 259 -16.10 -28.16 2.41
CA PRO A 259 -16.33 -27.43 3.69
C PRO A 259 -15.18 -27.23 4.72
N SER A 260 -15.57 -26.48 5.76
CA SER A 260 -14.99 -26.01 7.04
C SER A 260 -14.14 -26.94 7.92
N LEU A 261 -13.17 -26.35 8.65
CA LEU A 261 -12.72 -26.78 9.99
C LEU A 261 -12.27 -25.58 10.86
N LEU A 262 -12.68 -25.64 12.13
CA LEU A 262 -12.47 -24.66 13.21
C LEU A 262 -11.06 -24.75 13.82
N TRP A 263 -10.39 -23.62 14.07
CA TRP A 263 -9.49 -23.45 15.22
C TRP A 263 -9.23 -21.95 15.50
N SER A 264 -9.39 -21.51 16.76
CA SER A 264 -8.87 -20.23 17.27
C SER A 264 -7.54 -20.45 18.01
N PRO A 265 -6.63 -19.45 17.99
CA PRO A 265 -6.30 -18.85 19.28
C PRO A 265 -5.95 -17.33 19.27
N LYS A 266 -6.47 -16.67 20.30
CA LYS A 266 -5.88 -15.66 21.21
C LYS A 266 -4.81 -14.68 20.68
N THR A 267 -5.16 -13.40 20.80
CA THR A 267 -4.34 -12.21 20.58
C THR A 267 -3.26 -12.01 21.66
N ALA A 268 -2.09 -11.52 21.22
CA ALA A 268 -1.04 -10.91 22.05
C ALA A 268 -0.50 -9.64 21.33
N PRO A 269 0.05 -8.65 22.07
CA PRO A 269 0.12 -7.26 21.63
C PRO A 269 1.36 -6.92 20.79
N TRP A 270 1.20 -5.94 19.91
CA TRP A 270 2.19 -5.40 18.97
C TRP A 270 3.42 -4.78 19.67
N SER A 271 4.61 -5.14 19.21
CA SER A 271 5.87 -4.43 19.48
C SER A 271 6.39 -3.76 18.21
N SER A 272 6.85 -2.52 18.35
CA SER A 272 7.43 -1.68 17.29
C SER A 272 8.83 -2.13 16.88
N ALA A 273 8.97 -2.64 15.65
CA ALA A 273 10.23 -2.92 14.96
C ALA A 273 10.22 -2.23 13.57
N PRO A 274 11.39 -1.82 13.03
CA PRO A 274 11.48 -0.95 11.84
C PRO A 274 11.27 -1.67 10.50
N GLY A 275 10.94 -2.96 10.51
CA GLY A 275 10.51 -3.72 9.34
C GLY A 275 9.26 -4.52 9.70
N GLY A 276 8.33 -4.64 8.76
CA GLY A 276 7.04 -5.27 9.04
C GLY A 276 6.38 -5.83 7.79
N ILE A 277 5.74 -6.98 7.98
CA ILE A 277 4.83 -7.57 7.00
C ILE A 277 3.44 -7.03 7.29
N PHE A 278 2.80 -6.46 6.28
CA PHE A 278 1.45 -5.91 6.41
C PHE A 278 0.52 -6.62 5.43
N ALA A 279 -0.70 -6.93 5.89
CA ALA A 279 -1.79 -7.26 4.99
C ALA A 279 -2.12 -6.00 4.19
N ALA A 280 -1.90 -6.05 2.87
CA ALA A 280 -2.24 -4.95 1.97
C ALA A 280 -3.75 -4.85 1.77
#